data_AF-A0A3D3CM48-F1
#
_entry.id   AF-A0A3D3CM48-F1
#
_cell.length_a   1.000
_cell.length_b   1.000
_cell.length_c   1.000
_cell.angle_alpha   90.00
_cell.angle_beta   90.00
_cell.angle_gamma   90.00
#
_symmetry.space_group_name_H-M   'P 1'
#
loop_
_entity.id
_entity.type
_entity.pdbx_description
1 polymer ?
#
loop_
_entity_poly.entity_id
_entity_poly.type
_entity_poly.pdbx_seq_one_letter_code
_entity_poly.pdbx_strand_id
1 'polypeptide(L)' 'MEEINELIEQRFKKLDELRSLEIDPYNGRFNPESTAGALRNAYGSTPRENLETEPVNTSIAGRIVAMRDFG' A
#
# COMPACT_ATOMS: atom_id res chain seq x y z
N MET A 1 32.20 11.27 12.38
CA MET A 1 30.98 11.70 11.68
C MET A 1 30.32 10.40 11.26
N GLU A 2 29.32 9.93 11.98
CA GLU A 2 28.65 8.67 11.63
C GLU A 2 28.04 8.85 10.24
N GLU A 3 28.50 8.05 9.28
CA GLU A 3 27.91 8.01 7.94
C GLU A 3 26.41 7.78 8.10
N ILE A 4 25.61 8.72 7.58
CA ILE A 4 24.17 8.52 7.49
C ILE A 4 24.00 7.25 6.65
N ASN A 5 23.30 6.28 7.22
CA ASN A 5 22.95 5.04 6.55
C ASN A 5 22.36 5.35 5.18
N GLU A 6 22.93 4.80 4.10
CA GLU A 6 22.51 5.04 2.71
C GLU A 6 21.00 4.90 2.50
N LEU A 7 20.35 4.01 3.25
CA LEU A 7 18.89 3.80 3.22
C LEU A 7 18.11 5.04 3.71
N ILE A 8 18.64 5.75 4.70
CA ILE A 8 18.04 6.98 5.23
C ILE A 8 18.15 8.08 4.17
N GLU A 9 19.32 8.23 3.54
CA GLU A 9 19.50 9.21 2.46
C GLU A 9 18.56 8.95 1.28
N GLN A 10 18.42 7.68 0.87
CA GLN A 10 17.47 7.30 -0.18
C GLN A 10 16.01 7.63 0.18
N ARG A 11 15.61 7.48 1.45
CA ARG A 11 14.27 7.84 1.91
C ARG A 11 14.04 9.35 1.84
N PHE A 12 15.03 10.16 2.17
CA PHE A 12 14.94 11.62 2.02
C PHE A 12 14.83 12.04 0.55
N LYS A 13 15.63 11.45 -0.34
CA LYS A 13 15.52 11.72 -1.79
C LYS A 13 14.11 11.43 -2.31
N LYS A 14 13.52 10.28 -1.97
CA LYS A 14 12.14 9.94 -2.34
C LYS A 14 11.11 10.90 -1.75
N LEU A 15 11.33 11.39 -0.54
CA LEU A 15 10.45 12.38 0.09
C LEU A 15 10.45 13.70 -0.69
N ASP A 16 11.63 14.15 -1.13
CA ASP A 16 11.77 15.39 -1.90
C ASP A 16 11.23 15.24 -3.32
N GLU A 17 11.34 14.05 -3.93
CA GLU A 17 10.67 13.72 -5.19
C GLU A 17 9.15 13.83 -5.08
N LEU A 18 8.54 13.26 -4.02
CA LEU A 18 7.09 13.37 -3.78
C LEU A 18 6.64 14.83 -3.64
N ARG A 19 7.39 15.64 -2.90
CA ARG A 19 7.12 17.07 -2.74
C ARG A 19 7.25 17.84 -4.06
N SER A 20 8.22 17.48 -4.89
CA SER A 20 8.42 18.10 -6.21
C SER A 20 7.30 17.77 -7.19
N LEU A 21 6.57 16.67 -6.97
CA LEU A 21 5.36 16.29 -7.68
C LEU A 21 4.09 16.92 -7.10
N GLU A 22 4.21 17.86 -6.15
CA GLU A 22 3.09 18.47 -5.43
C GLU A 22 2.23 17.46 -4.64
N ILE A 23 2.77 16.29 -4.33
CA ILE A 23 2.11 15.26 -3.51
C ILE A 23 2.51 15.47 -2.05
N ASP A 24 1.53 15.74 -1.18
CA ASP A 24 1.77 15.77 0.26
C ASP A 24 1.91 14.33 0.82
N PRO A 25 3.12 13.93 1.26
CA PRO A 25 3.40 12.58 1.74
C PRO A 25 2.66 12.20 3.01
N TYR A 26 2.10 13.18 3.73
CA TYR A 26 1.38 12.98 4.99
C TYR A 26 -0.07 13.46 4.92
N ASN A 27 -0.63 13.55 3.71
CA ASN A 27 -2.04 13.89 3.49
C ASN A 27 -2.94 12.77 4.02
N GLY A 28 -3.16 12.78 5.33
CA GLY A 28 -3.65 11.66 6.13
C GLY A 28 -5.14 11.35 6.00
N ARG A 29 -5.79 11.64 4.87
CA ARG A 29 -7.20 11.33 4.67
C ARG A 29 -7.39 10.34 3.53
N PHE A 30 -7.34 9.06 3.89
CA PHE A 30 -7.86 7.96 3.09
C PHE A 30 -8.76 7.11 3.98
N ASN A 31 -10.01 6.93 3.56
CA ASN A 31 -10.99 6.12 4.30
C ASN A 31 -11.17 4.77 3.59
N PRO A 32 -10.47 3.71 4.01
CA PRO A 32 -10.64 2.40 3.42
C PRO A 32 -12.02 1.82 3.72
N GLU A 33 -12.61 1.15 2.75
CA GLU A 33 -13.91 0.47 2.90
C GLU A 33 -13.82 -0.80 3.75
N SER A 34 -12.67 -1.48 3.71
CA SER A 34 -12.48 -2.77 4.39
C SER A 34 -11.11 -2.89 5.05
N THR A 35 -10.97 -3.93 5.87
CA THR A 35 -9.69 -4.39 6.41
C THR A 35 -9.34 -5.77 5.86
N ALA A 36 -8.06 -6.13 5.87
CA ALA A 36 -7.61 -7.45 5.41
C ALA A 36 -8.30 -8.60 6.17
N GLY A 37 -8.56 -8.44 7.48
CA GLY A 37 -9.29 -9.43 8.28
C GLY A 37 -10.74 -9.58 7.86
N ALA A 38 -11.44 -8.47 7.61
CA ALA A 38 -12.82 -8.49 7.14
C ALA A 38 -12.96 -9.19 5.78
N LEU A 39 -12.09 -8.84 4.82
CA LEU A 39 -12.09 -9.46 3.49
C LEU A 39 -11.79 -10.96 3.54
N ARG A 40 -10.83 -11.37 4.37
CA ARG A 40 -10.50 -12.79 4.54
C ARG A 40 -11.67 -13.57 5.14
N ASN A 41 -12.39 -12.99 6.09
CA ASN A 41 -13.55 -13.65 6.69
C ASN A 41 -14.73 -13.74 5.72
N ALA A 42 -14.96 -12.71 4.90
CA ALA A 42 -16.06 -12.67 3.95
C ALA A 42 -15.82 -13.54 2.70
N TYR A 43 -14.59 -13.53 2.16
CA TYR A 43 -14.29 -14.11 0.85
C TYR A 43 -13.20 -15.18 0.88
N GLY A 44 -12.59 -15.48 2.03
CA GLY A 44 -11.47 -16.41 2.12
C GLY A 44 -11.81 -17.87 1.75
N SER A 45 -13.10 -18.21 1.71
CA SER A 45 -13.60 -19.52 1.25
C SER A 45 -14.34 -19.46 -0.09
N THR A 46 -14.42 -18.27 -0.71
CA THR A 46 -15.08 -18.11 -2.01
C THR A 46 -14.18 -18.65 -3.12
N PRO A 47 -14.69 -19.50 -4.03
CA PRO A 47 -13.90 -20.03 -5.12
C PRO A 47 -13.56 -18.94 -6.15
N ARG A 48 -12.46 -19.14 -6.89
CA ARG A 48 -11.92 -18.16 -7.85
C ARG A 48 -12.96 -17.77 -8.88
N GLU A 49 -13.66 -18.75 -9.43
CA GLU A 49 -14.62 -18.59 -10.52
C GLU A 49 -15.74 -17.61 -10.14
N ASN A 50 -16.14 -17.62 -8.88
CA ASN A 50 -17.17 -16.72 -8.36
C ASN A 50 -16.65 -15.28 -8.23
N LEU A 51 -15.40 -15.09 -7.81
CA LEU A 51 -14.78 -13.77 -7.71
C LEU A 51 -14.43 -13.18 -9.08
N GLU A 52 -14.20 -14.03 -10.09
CA GLU A 52 -14.01 -13.60 -11.47
C GLU A 52 -15.32 -13.20 -12.15
N THR A 53 -16.41 -13.91 -11.85
CA THR A 53 -17.74 -13.61 -12.39
C THR A 53 -18.35 -12.38 -11.73
N GLU A 54 -18.19 -12.24 -10.41
CA GLU A 54 -18.67 -11.10 -9.63
C GLU A 54 -17.52 -10.45 -8.85
N PRO A 55 -16.82 -9.48 -9.46
CA PRO A 55 -15.68 -8.84 -8.83
C PRO A 55 -16.11 -8.01 -7.62
N VAL A 56 -15.42 -8.21 -6.50
CA VAL A 56 -15.59 -7.42 -5.28
C VAL A 56 -14.68 -6.19 -5.34
N ASN A 57 -15.28 -5.03 -5.58
CA ASN A 57 -14.56 -3.76 -5.49
C ASN A 57 -14.44 -3.35 -4.02
N THR A 58 -13.21 -3.11 -3.56
CA THR A 58 -12.94 -2.66 -2.19
C THR A 58 -11.66 -1.84 -2.15
N SER A 59 -11.57 -0.94 -1.18
CA SER A 59 -10.35 -0.23 -0.81
C SER A 59 -9.80 -0.66 0.55
N ILE A 60 -8.46 -0.71 0.67
CA ILE A 60 -7.75 -1.03 1.91
C ILE A 60 -6.55 -0.08 2.09
N ALA A 61 -6.09 0.08 3.33
CA ALA A 61 -4.86 0.81 3.65
C ALA A 61 -4.04 0.07 4.71
N GLY A 62 -2.71 0.19 4.65
CA GLY A 62 -1.82 -0.51 5.58
C GLY A 62 -0.34 -0.21 5.34
N ARG A 63 0.51 -0.86 6.13
CA ARG A 63 1.97 -0.77 6.00
C ARG A 63 2.48 -1.77 4.97
N ILE A 64 3.36 -1.34 4.07
CA ILE A 64 4.10 -2.24 3.20
C ILE A 64 5.09 -3.05 4.06
N VAL A 65 4.92 -4.38 4.09
CA VAL A 65 5.78 -5.31 4.85
C VAL A 65 6.76 -6.04 3.93
N ALA A 66 6.30 -6.44 2.75
CA ALA A 66 7.10 -7.07 1.71
C ALA A 66 6.63 -6.57 0.35
N MET A 67 7.55 -6.47 -0.60
CA MET A 67 7.28 -6.12 -1.99
C MET A 67 8.07 -7.07 -2.88
N ARG A 68 7.42 -7.62 -3.90
CA ARG A 68 8.08 -8.40 -4.95
C ARG A 68 7.68 -7.81 -6.28
N ASP A 69 8.68 -7.39 -7.04
CA ASP A 69 8.53 -6.87 -8.38
C ASP A 69 8.88 -7.96 -9.39
N PHE A 70 8.11 -8.06 -10.47
CA PHE A 70 8.32 -9.03 -11.55
C PHE A 70 8.77 -8.37 -12.87
N GLY A 71 8.99 -7.06 -12.87
CA GLY A 71 9.43 -6.30 -14.05
C GLY A 71 8.26 -5.71 -14.83
#